data_AF-A0A496ZGD0-F1
#
_entry.id   AF-A0A496ZGD0-F1
#
_cell.length_a   1.000
_cell.length_b   1.000
_cell.length_c   1.000
_cell.angle_alpha   90.00
_cell.angle_beta   90.00
_cell.angle_gamma   90.00
#
_symmetry.space_group_name_H-M   'P 1'
#
loop_
_entity.id
_entity.type
_entity.pdbx_description
1 polymer ?
#
loop_
_entity_poly.entity_id
_entity_poly.type
_entity_poly.pdbx_seq_one_letter_code
_entity_poly.pdbx_strand_id
1 'polypeptide(L)'
;MAVGCAIYYNRRHRRWGHLFQNRYKSIICDEDAYFKELVRYIHLNPLRAKLVKSLTKLDRYRWSGHGAIMGKVKCDWQHRDYVLRWFGKKETVSIEEIKGGSRRRKASRVRTRIAIGFQIDQ
;
A
#
# COMPACT_ATOMS: atom_id res chain seq x y z
N MET A 1 -16.93 -8.60 10.22
CA MET A 1 -16.35 -9.44 9.14
C MET A 1 -14.98 -10.06 9.46
N ALA A 2 -14.03 -9.39 10.12
CA ALA A 2 -12.68 -9.95 10.38
C ALA A 2 -12.65 -11.20 11.28
N VAL A 3 -13.59 -11.33 12.23
CA VAL A 3 -13.67 -12.46 13.17
C VAL A 3 -13.90 -13.80 12.45
N GLY A 4 -14.72 -13.81 11.39
CA GLY A 4 -14.99 -15.02 10.62
C GLY A 4 -13.74 -15.58 9.93
N CYS A 5 -12.95 -14.70 9.29
CA CYS A 5 -11.69 -15.10 8.67
C CYS A 5 -10.68 -15.62 9.69
N ALA A 6 -10.58 -14.97 10.86
CA ALA A 6 -9.69 -15.40 11.94
C ALA A 6 -10.08 -16.77 12.49
N ILE A 7 -11.37 -17.00 12.76
CA ILE A 7 -11.88 -18.28 13.23
C ILE A 7 -11.61 -19.38 12.19
N TYR A 8 -11.92 -19.13 10.92
CA TYR A 8 -11.68 -20.10 9.84
C TYR A 8 -10.20 -20.48 9.73
N TYR A 9 -9.30 -19.48 9.72
CA TYR A 9 -7.86 -19.72 9.64
C TYR A 9 -7.34 -20.49 10.86
N ASN A 10 -7.73 -20.09 12.07
CA ASN A 10 -7.32 -20.75 13.30
C ASN A 10 -7.78 -22.21 13.35
N ARG A 11 -9.03 -22.49 12.98
CA ARG A 11 -9.56 -23.86 12.87
C ARG A 11 -8.79 -24.69 11.86
N ARG A 12 -8.55 -24.15 10.65
CA ARG A 12 -7.81 -24.82 9.58
C ARG A 12 -6.37 -25.17 9.98
N HIS A 13 -5.71 -24.30 10.73
CA HIS A 13 -4.31 -24.45 11.11
C HIS A 13 -4.10 -24.95 12.55
N ARG A 14 -5.16 -25.38 13.24
CA ARG A 14 -5.16 -25.84 14.65
C ARG A 14 -4.47 -24.84 15.60
N ARG A 15 -4.66 -23.54 15.36
CA ARG A 15 -4.13 -22.46 16.20
C ARG A 15 -5.20 -21.96 17.17
N TRP A 16 -4.75 -21.43 18.31
CA TRP A 16 -5.59 -20.85 19.36
C TRP A 16 -5.15 -19.41 19.62
N GLY A 17 -6.09 -18.54 20.01
CA GLY A 17 -5.82 -17.14 20.30
C GLY A 17 -6.07 -16.17 19.13
N HIS A 18 -5.63 -14.92 19.29
CA HIS A 18 -5.89 -13.84 18.33
C HIS A 18 -5.01 -13.97 17.08
N LEU A 19 -5.62 -14.00 15.89
CA LEU A 19 -4.88 -14.00 14.62
C LEU A 19 -4.35 -12.59 14.27
N PHE A 20 -5.12 -11.56 14.60
CA PHE A 20 -4.79 -10.16 14.35
C PHE A 20 -4.32 -9.52 15.66
N GLN A 21 -3.22 -8.77 15.61
CA GLN A 21 -2.66 -8.14 16.81
C GLN A 21 -3.50 -6.95 17.28
N ASN A 22 -3.91 -6.05 16.37
CA ASN A 22 -4.65 -4.83 16.70
C ASN A 22 -5.96 -4.71 15.89
N ARG A 23 -6.87 -3.81 16.31
CA ARG A 23 -8.07 -3.44 15.52
C ARG A 23 -7.65 -2.70 14.24
N TYR A 24 -8.38 -2.93 13.16
CA TYR A 24 -8.14 -2.18 11.92
C TYR A 24 -8.45 -0.70 12.11
N LYS A 25 -7.66 0.17 11.48
CA LYS A 25 -7.87 1.62 11.47
C LYS A 25 -8.67 1.98 10.22
N SER A 26 -9.67 2.85 10.38
CA SER A 26 -10.40 3.45 9.27
C SER A 26 -10.13 4.95 9.30
N ILE A 27 -9.49 5.47 8.26
CA ILE A 27 -9.13 6.88 8.14
C ILE A 27 -9.81 7.39 6.89
N ILE A 28 -10.60 8.45 7.03
CA ILE A 28 -11.25 9.10 5.89
C ILE A 28 -10.17 9.72 5.01
N CYS A 29 -10.21 9.37 3.73
CA CYS A 29 -9.31 9.91 2.72
C CYS A 29 -9.95 11.16 2.11
N ASP A 30 -9.89 12.28 2.83
CA ASP A 30 -10.62 13.52 2.48
C ASP A 30 -9.77 14.50 1.64
N GLU A 31 -8.46 14.29 1.57
CA GLU A 31 -7.53 15.20 0.88
C GLU A 31 -6.82 14.50 -0.29
N ASP A 32 -6.78 15.15 -1.46
CA ASP A 32 -6.03 14.70 -2.64
C ASP A 32 -4.56 14.37 -2.34
N ALA A 33 -3.96 15.15 -1.43
CA ALA A 33 -2.60 14.92 -0.96
C ALA A 33 -2.50 13.65 -0.11
N TYR A 34 -3.52 13.35 0.70
CA TYR A 34 -3.59 12.13 1.50
C TYR A 34 -3.71 10.89 0.59
N PHE A 35 -4.57 10.94 -0.42
CA PHE A 35 -4.73 9.83 -1.37
C PHE A 35 -3.40 9.49 -2.07
N LYS A 36 -2.71 10.49 -2.61
CA LYS A 36 -1.42 10.29 -3.30
C LYS A 36 -0.35 9.68 -2.39
N GLU A 37 -0.24 10.17 -1.16
CA GLU A 37 0.71 9.62 -0.18
C GLU A 37 0.33 8.20 0.26
N LEU A 38 -0.97 7.91 0.42
CA LEU A 38 -1.46 6.58 0.75
C LEU A 38 -1.14 5.56 -0.36
N VAL A 39 -1.40 5.91 -1.62
CA VAL A 39 -1.06 5.06 -2.77
C VAL A 39 0.44 4.78 -2.79
N ARG A 40 1.29 5.82 -2.70
CA ARG A 40 2.75 5.62 -2.61
C ARG A 40 3.14 4.72 -1.45
N TYR A 41 2.54 4.95 -0.28
CA TYR A 41 2.81 4.16 0.92
C TYR A 41 2.52 2.68 0.66
N ILE A 42 1.31 2.33 0.23
CA ILE A 42 0.87 0.94 0.03
C ILE A 42 1.80 0.25 -0.98
N HIS A 43 2.03 0.89 -2.13
CA HIS A 43 2.80 0.27 -3.21
C HIS A 43 4.28 0.13 -2.88
N LEU A 44 4.87 1.07 -2.13
CA LEU A 44 6.29 1.03 -1.74
C LEU A 44 6.52 0.34 -0.39
N ASN A 45 5.47 -0.03 0.35
CA ASN A 45 5.60 -0.65 1.67
C ASN A 45 6.42 -1.96 1.64
N PRO A 46 6.27 -2.87 0.65
CA PRO A 46 7.10 -4.08 0.62
C PRO A 46 8.60 -3.79 0.52
N LEU A 47 8.99 -2.69 -0.13
CA LEU A 47 10.39 -2.24 -0.19
C LEU A 47 10.83 -1.68 1.17
N ARG A 48 9.98 -0.85 1.81
CA ARG A 48 10.25 -0.25 3.13
C ARG A 48 10.33 -1.27 4.25
N ALA A 49 9.45 -2.26 4.23
CA ALA A 49 9.41 -3.41 5.14
C ALA A 49 10.48 -4.47 4.82
N LYS A 50 11.36 -4.21 3.84
CA LYS A 50 12.45 -5.10 3.41
C LYS A 50 11.98 -6.49 2.93
N LEU A 51 10.71 -6.64 2.54
CA LEU A 51 10.17 -7.85 1.93
C LEU A 51 10.71 -8.05 0.51
N VAL A 52 11.03 -6.95 -0.19
CA VAL A 52 11.73 -6.95 -1.48
C VAL A 52 12.94 -6.03 -1.42
N LYS A 53 14.00 -6.36 -2.16
CA LYS A 53 15.29 -5.66 -2.12
C LYS A 53 15.45 -4.53 -3.15
N SER A 54 14.58 -4.45 -4.15
CA SER A 54 14.68 -3.45 -5.22
C SER A 54 13.33 -3.18 -5.89
N LEU A 55 13.21 -2.05 -6.60
CA LEU A 55 12.04 -1.72 -7.41
C LEU A 55 11.77 -2.75 -8.51
N THR A 56 12.83 -3.28 -9.14
CA THR A 56 12.70 -4.34 -10.16
C THR A 56 12.05 -5.62 -9.59
N LYS A 57 12.33 -5.96 -8.32
CA LYS A 57 11.64 -7.08 -7.66
C LYS A 57 10.21 -6.71 -7.26
N LEU A 58 9.97 -5.47 -6.87
CA LEU A 58 8.64 -4.95 -6.52
C LEU A 58 7.69 -4.96 -7.72
N ASP A 59 8.18 -4.68 -8.93
CA ASP A 59 7.42 -4.74 -10.19
C ASP A 59 6.75 -6.10 -10.44
N ARG A 60 7.30 -7.18 -9.88
CA ARG A 60 6.79 -8.55 -10.03
C ARG A 60 6.27 -9.13 -8.72
N TYR A 61 6.15 -8.32 -7.66
CA TYR A 61 5.75 -8.81 -6.35
C TYR A 61 4.24 -9.04 -6.29
N ARG A 62 3.83 -10.32 -6.28
CA ARG A 62 2.41 -10.74 -6.36
C ARG A 62 1.51 -10.16 -5.26
N TRP A 63 2.07 -9.85 -4.10
CA TRP A 63 1.30 -9.38 -2.93
C TRP A 63 1.21 -7.85 -2.84
N SER A 64 1.43 -7.15 -3.96
CA SER A 64 1.22 -5.72 -4.11
C SER A 64 0.65 -5.41 -5.48
N GLY A 65 -0.30 -4.48 -5.56
CA GLY A 65 -0.79 -3.95 -6.84
C GLY A 65 0.22 -3.06 -7.58
N HIS A 66 1.49 -3.00 -7.13
CA HIS A 66 2.52 -2.14 -7.73
C HIS A 66 2.79 -2.51 -9.19
N GLY A 67 2.96 -3.80 -9.49
CA GLY A 67 3.19 -4.27 -10.86
C GLY A 67 2.07 -3.88 -11.81
N ALA A 68 0.81 -3.86 -11.34
CA ALA A 68 -0.33 -3.40 -12.12
C ALA A 68 -0.29 -1.90 -12.39
N ILE A 69 0.01 -1.07 -11.38
CA ILE A 69 0.20 0.38 -11.59
C ILE A 69 1.31 0.64 -12.61
N MET A 70 2.43 -0.07 -12.49
CA MET A 70 3.59 0.06 -13.38
C MET A 70 3.36 -0.52 -14.78
N GLY A 71 2.19 -1.09 -15.07
CA GLY A 71 1.89 -1.71 -16.37
C GLY A 71 2.70 -2.98 -16.65
N LYS A 72 3.26 -3.61 -15.61
CA LYS A 72 4.06 -4.85 -15.71
C LYS A 72 3.22 -6.11 -15.58
N VAL A 73 2.06 -6.01 -14.95
CA VAL A 73 1.13 -7.12 -14.71
C VAL A 73 -0.28 -6.65 -15.07
N LYS A 74 -1.01 -7.41 -15.89
CA LYS A 74 -2.43 -7.14 -16.15
C LYS A 74 -3.26 -7.55 -14.94
N CYS A 75 -4.16 -6.67 -14.50
CA CYS A 75 -4.95 -6.86 -13.29
C CYS A 75 -6.33 -6.23 -13.48
N ASP A 76 -7.29 -7.01 -13.99
CA ASP A 76 -8.58 -6.49 -14.45
C ASP A 76 -9.47 -5.93 -13.31
N TRP A 77 -9.24 -6.39 -12.08
CA TRP A 77 -9.96 -5.91 -10.90
C TRP A 77 -9.37 -4.61 -10.30
N GLN A 78 -8.20 -4.15 -10.78
CA GLN A 78 -7.55 -2.94 -10.27
C GLN A 78 -7.76 -1.78 -11.25
N HIS A 79 -8.49 -0.75 -10.83
CA HIS A 79 -8.71 0.49 -11.60
C HIS A 79 -7.44 1.35 -11.69
N ARG A 80 -6.50 0.91 -12.53
CA ARG A 80 -5.20 1.56 -12.74
C ARG A 80 -5.34 3.02 -13.19
N ASP A 81 -6.16 3.28 -14.19
CA ASP A 81 -6.26 4.60 -14.81
C ASP A 81 -6.86 5.63 -13.86
N TYR A 82 -7.78 5.20 -12.99
CA TYR A 82 -8.31 6.04 -11.92
C TYR A 82 -7.16 6.51 -11.02
N VAL A 83 -6.30 5.60 -10.55
CA VAL A 83 -5.19 5.94 -9.66
C VAL A 83 -4.17 6.84 -10.36
N LEU A 84 -3.80 6.55 -11.61
CA LEU A 84 -2.80 7.33 -12.34
C LEU A 84 -3.23 8.79 -12.54
N ARG A 85 -4.52 9.05 -12.79
CA ARG A 85 -5.06 10.41 -12.98
C ARG A 85 -4.79 11.35 -11.80
N TRP A 86 -4.61 10.82 -10.58
CA TRP A 86 -4.27 11.63 -9.41
C TRP A 86 -2.85 12.18 -9.43
N PHE A 87 -1.92 11.53 -10.16
CA PHE A 87 -0.50 11.88 -10.21
C PHE A 87 -0.10 12.65 -11.47
N GLY A 88 -0.99 12.77 -12.46
CA GLY A 88 -0.71 13.58 -13.63
C GLY A 88 -1.63 13.31 -14.80
N LYS A 89 -1.55 14.19 -15.81
CA LYS A 89 -2.31 14.05 -17.07
C LYS A 89 -1.71 13.00 -18.01
N LYS A 90 -0.40 12.76 -17.91
CA LYS A 90 0.34 11.78 -18.71
C LYS A 90 0.74 10.60 -17.84
N GLU A 91 0.60 9.40 -18.39
CA GLU A 91 0.95 8.16 -17.71
C GLU A 91 2.42 8.14 -17.27
N THR A 92 3.34 8.56 -18.13
CA THR A 92 4.79 8.59 -17.84
C THR A 92 5.10 9.45 -16.61
N VAL A 93 4.50 10.63 -16.51
CA VAL A 93 4.64 11.54 -15.36
C VAL A 93 4.08 10.90 -14.10
N SER A 94 2.91 10.27 -14.21
CA SER A 94 2.23 9.63 -13.08
C SER A 94 3.06 8.48 -12.50
N ILE A 95 3.63 7.63 -13.36
CA ILE A 95 4.49 6.52 -12.99
C ILE A 95 5.77 7.02 -12.29
N GLU A 96 6.41 8.04 -12.87
CA GLU A 96 7.62 8.64 -12.27
C GLU A 96 7.32 9.28 -10.92
N GLU A 97 6.15 9.90 -10.74
CA GLU A 97 5.78 10.50 -9.45
C GLU A 97 5.49 9.45 -8.37
N ILE A 98 4.96 8.28 -8.74
CA ILE A 98 4.72 7.16 -7.81
C ILE A 98 6.06 6.52 -7.39
N LYS A 99 6.98 6.30 -8.35
CA LYS A 99 8.34 5.80 -8.06
C LYS A 99 9.19 6.80 -7.27
N GLY A 100 9.07 8.08 -7.62
CA GLY A 100 9.85 9.19 -7.09
C GLY A 100 9.57 9.54 -5.63
N GLY A 101 8.51 8.99 -5.03
CA GLY A 101 8.19 9.15 -3.60
C GLY A 101 9.28 8.66 -2.64
N SER A 102 10.30 7.96 -3.14
CA SER A 102 11.51 7.60 -2.38
C SER A 102 12.49 8.77 -2.18
N ARG A 103 12.40 9.85 -2.99
CA ARG A 103 13.23 11.05 -2.81
C ARG A 103 12.74 11.83 -1.59
N ARG A 104 13.68 12.08 -0.68
CA ARG A 104 13.56 12.64 0.67
C ARG A 104 12.87 14.02 0.70
N ARG A 105 11.55 14.10 0.51
CA ARG A 105 10.76 15.29 0.89
C ARG A 105 10.63 15.34 2.41
N LYS A 106 10.72 16.54 3.01
CA LYS A 106 10.45 16.77 4.45
C LYS A 106 9.14 16.07 4.82
N ALA A 107 9.11 15.42 5.98
CA ALA A 107 7.95 14.65 6.43
C ALA A 107 6.70 15.54 6.43
N SER A 108 5.77 15.29 5.52
CA SER A 108 4.47 15.96 5.51
C SER A 108 3.63 15.46 6.69
N ARG A 109 2.75 16.31 7.21
CA ARG A 109 1.79 15.94 8.29
C ARG A 109 0.97 14.69 7.92
N VAL A 110 0.69 14.51 6.63
CA VAL A 110 0.08 13.33 6.01
C VAL A 110 0.94 12.08 6.19
N ARG A 111 2.22 12.13 5.81
CA ARG A 111 3.15 11.00 5.95
C ARG A 111 3.36 10.60 7.40
N THR A 112 3.39 11.59 8.29
CA THR A 112 3.44 11.38 9.75
C THR A 112 2.17 10.71 10.26
N ARG A 113 0.97 11.10 9.83
CA ARG A 113 -0.29 10.43 10.19
C ARG A 113 -0.34 8.97 9.70
N ILE A 114 0.06 8.71 8.46
CA ILE A 114 0.11 7.35 7.90
C ILE A 114 1.13 6.49 8.65
N ALA A 115 2.31 7.05 8.98
CA ALA A 115 3.36 6.33 9.69
C ALA A 115 3.05 6.12 11.18
N ILE A 116 2.58 7.13 11.91
CA ILE A 116 2.17 7.00 13.34
C ILE A 116 0.97 6.06 13.46
N GLY A 117 0.01 6.16 12.53
CA GLY A 117 -1.08 5.21 12.41
C GLY A 117 -0.60 3.76 12.22
N PHE A 118 0.64 3.53 11.83
CA PHE A 118 1.23 2.20 11.64
C PHE A 118 2.26 1.82 12.73
N GLN A 119 3.01 2.79 13.27
CA GLN A 119 4.15 2.56 14.17
C GLN A 119 3.76 2.42 15.65
N ILE A 120 2.54 2.79 16.04
CA ILE A 120 1.96 2.43 17.34
C ILE A 120 1.65 0.91 17.41
N ASP A 121 1.74 0.19 16.28
CA ASP A 121 1.39 -1.23 16.16
C ASP A 121 2.61 -2.17 15.98
N GLN A 122 3.84 -1.75 16.32
CA GLN A 122 5.03 -2.63 16.46
C GLN A 122 5.58 -2.54 17.88
#